data_AF-A0A2G6CIF1-F1
#
_entry.id   AF-A0A2G6CIF1-F1
#
_cell.length_a   1.000
_cell.length_b   1.000
_cell.length_c   1.000
_cell.angle_alpha   90.00
_cell.angle_beta   90.00
_cell.angle_gamma   90.00
#
_symmetry.space_group_name_H-M   'P 1'
#
loop_
_entity.id
_entity.type
_entity.pdbx_description
1 polymer ?
#
loop_
_entity_poly.entity_id
_entity_poly.type
_entity_poly.pdbx_seq_one_letter_code
_entity_poly.pdbx_strand_id
1 'polypeptide(L)' 'TPGPGQLFPRVDLDAWREGLFQVCWRQHGGSGLGVTMDEVLELPTSDRDWLIERIGQQRGREAKEIEKAGKRR' A
#
# COMPACT_ATOMS: atom_id res chain seq x y z
N THR A 1 -2.79 -21.13 6.07
CA THR A 1 -1.37 -21.50 5.89
C THR A 1 -1.22 -22.12 4.51
N PRO A 2 -0.17 -21.79 3.74
CA PRO A 2 0.07 -22.44 2.44
C PRO A 2 0.18 -23.96 2.61
N GLY A 3 -0.34 -24.72 1.66
CA GLY A 3 -0.20 -26.17 1.66
C GLY A 3 1.22 -26.61 1.27
N PRO A 4 1.62 -27.85 1.58
CA PRO A 4 2.99 -28.34 1.40
C PRO A 4 3.53 -28.36 -0.05
N GLY A 5 2.71 -28.06 -1.06
CA GLY A 5 3.12 -27.96 -2.47
C GLY A 5 3.07 -26.54 -3.06
N GLN A 6 2.78 -25.52 -2.26
CA GLN A 6 2.63 -24.16 -2.78
C GLN A 6 3.99 -23.46 -2.92
N LEU A 7 4.50 -23.43 -4.15
CA LEU A 7 5.79 -22.83 -4.50
C LEU A 7 5.74 -21.29 -4.63
N PHE A 8 4.58 -20.73 -4.97
CA PHE A 8 4.39 -19.29 -5.18
C PHE A 8 3.29 -18.74 -4.28
N PRO A 9 3.40 -17.48 -3.83
CA PRO A 9 2.35 -16.82 -3.08
C PRO A 9 1.06 -16.79 -3.90
N ARG A 10 -0.08 -16.96 -3.24
CA ARG A 10 -1.37 -16.81 -3.90
C ARG A 10 -1.58 -15.33 -4.14
N VAL A 11 -1.64 -14.94 -5.41
CA VAL A 11 -1.93 -13.56 -5.81
C VAL A 11 -3.35 -13.51 -6.34
N ASP A 12 -4.19 -12.72 -5.69
CA ASP A 12 -5.48 -12.31 -6.24
C ASP A 12 -5.27 -11.12 -7.18
N LEU A 13 -5.83 -11.17 -8.39
CA LEU A 13 -5.52 -10.19 -9.43
C LEU A 13 -6.04 -8.80 -9.10
N ASP A 14 -7.21 -8.69 -8.46
CA ASP A 14 -7.80 -7.41 -8.11
C ASP A 14 -7.08 -6.81 -6.91
N ALA A 15 -6.78 -7.61 -5.89
CA ALA A 15 -5.94 -7.19 -4.77
C ALA A 15 -4.53 -6.75 -5.22
N TRP A 16 -3.97 -7.45 -6.21
CA TRP A 16 -2.68 -7.08 -6.80
C TRP A 16 -2.74 -5.72 -7.49
N ARG A 17 -3.73 -5.51 -8.37
CA ARG A 17 -3.91 -4.23 -9.09
C ARG A 17 -4.13 -3.07 -8.13
N GLU A 18 -4.95 -3.28 -7.11
CA GLU A 18 -5.19 -2.28 -6.07
C GLU A 18 -3.89 -1.97 -5.30
N GLY A 19 -3.11 -2.99 -4.96
CA GLY A 19 -1.81 -2.81 -4.31
C GLY A 19 -0.83 -1.98 -5.15
N LEU A 20 -0.70 -2.29 -6.45
CA LEU A 20 0.14 -1.50 -7.36
C LEU A 20 -0.34 -0.05 -7.44
N PHE A 21 -1.66 0.16 -7.57
CA PHE A 21 -2.24 1.49 -7.60
C PHE A 21 -1.91 2.27 -6.32
N GLN A 22 -2.09 1.67 -5.13
CA GLN A 22 -1.81 2.35 -3.86
C GLN A 22 -0.35 2.75 -3.69
N VAL A 23 0.57 1.92 -4.18
CA VAL A 23 2.01 2.17 -4.10
C VAL A 23 2.43 3.29 -5.07
N CYS A 24 1.88 3.27 -6.29
CA CYS A 24 2.14 4.31 -7.31
C CYS A 24 1.44 5.63 -7.00
N TRP A 25 0.28 5.58 -6.36
CA TRP A 25 -0.55 6.76 -6.12
C TRP A 25 0.03 7.64 -5.02
N ARG A 26 0.16 8.93 -5.34
CA ARG A 26 0.59 9.96 -4.41
C ARG A 26 -0.59 10.88 -4.10
N GLN A 27 -1.04 10.93 -2.84
CA GLN A 27 -2.04 11.91 -2.45
C GLN A 27 -1.38 13.29 -2.28
N HIS A 28 -2.08 14.34 -2.72
CA HIS A 28 -1.72 15.73 -2.41
C HIS A 28 -1.82 15.93 -0.89
N GLY A 29 -0.68 15.87 -0.20
CA GLY A 29 -0.63 15.82 1.27
C GLY A 29 0.57 15.05 1.83
N GLY A 30 1.27 14.25 1.02
CA GLY A 30 2.54 13.61 1.39
C GLY A 30 2.46 12.11 1.71
N SER A 31 1.27 11.51 1.69
CA SER A 31 1.08 10.07 1.79
C SER A 31 1.10 9.39 0.41
N GLY A 32 1.97 8.38 0.30
CA GLY A 32 2.25 7.63 -0.94
C GLY A 32 3.75 7.64 -1.26
N LEU A 33 4.24 6.55 -1.88
CA LEU A 33 5.67 6.43 -2.23
C LEU A 33 6.02 7.18 -3.52
N GLY A 34 5.05 7.39 -4.40
CA GLY A 34 5.28 8.07 -5.67
C GLY A 34 6.27 7.36 -6.58
N VAL A 35 6.42 6.04 -6.39
CA VAL A 35 7.19 5.15 -7.26
C VAL A 35 6.42 4.93 -8.55
N THR A 36 7.15 4.78 -9.65
CA THR A 36 6.61 4.49 -10.97
C THR A 36 6.10 3.04 -11.03
N MET A 37 5.23 2.75 -11.99
CA MET A 37 4.73 1.38 -12.21
C MET A 37 5.89 0.41 -12.46
N ASP A 38 6.88 0.81 -13.26
CA ASP A 38 8.05 -0.02 -13.58
C ASP A 38 8.85 -0.36 -12.32
N GLU A 39 9.12 0.63 -11.46
CA GLU A 39 9.81 0.40 -10.19
C GLU A 39 9.05 -0.58 -9.28
N VAL A 40 7.72 -0.52 -9.24
CA VAL A 40 6.92 -1.42 -8.40
C VAL A 40 6.91 -2.85 -8.95
N LEU A 41 6.93 -3.02 -10.26
CA LEU A 41 6.95 -4.35 -10.89
C LEU A 41 8.29 -5.07 -10.66
N GLU A 42 9.37 -4.34 -10.45
CA GLU A 42 10.68 -4.88 -10.09
C GLU A 42 10.79 -5.27 -8.60
N LEU A 43 9.82 -4.92 -7.76
CA LEU A 43 9.86 -5.23 -6.32
C LEU A 43 9.56 -6.70 -6.03
N PRO A 44 10.27 -7.31 -5.05
CA PRO A 44 9.80 -8.54 -4.44
C PRO A 44 8.37 -8.38 -3.93
N THR A 45 7.55 -9.42 -4.12
CA THR A 45 6.15 -9.41 -3.64
C THR A 45 6.05 -9.12 -2.14
N SER A 46 7.00 -9.64 -1.34
CA SER A 46 7.09 -9.35 0.10
C SER A 46 7.26 -7.87 0.41
N ASP A 47 8.08 -7.18 -0.37
CA ASP A 47 8.44 -5.79 -0.13
C ASP A 47 7.28 -4.91 -0.54
N ARG A 48 6.63 -5.19 -1.68
CA ARG A 48 5.38 -4.52 -2.07
C ARG A 48 4.32 -4.68 -0.98
N ASP A 49 4.09 -5.90 -0.50
CA ASP A 49 3.06 -6.16 0.52
C ASP A 49 3.37 -5.40 1.83
N TRP A 50 4.64 -5.34 2.23
CA TRP A 50 5.10 -4.51 3.34
C TRP A 50 4.82 -3.02 3.09
N LEU A 51 5.14 -2.48 1.92
CA LEU A 51 4.91 -1.07 1.57
C LEU A 51 3.42 -0.70 1.61
N ILE A 52 2.55 -1.57 1.07
CA ILE A 52 1.09 -1.39 1.11
C ILE A 52 0.62 -1.24 2.57
N GLU A 53 1.05 -2.13 3.46
CA GLU A 53 0.69 -2.06 4.88
C GLU A 53 1.14 -0.72 5.51
N ARG A 54 2.38 -0.29 5.23
CA ARG A 54 2.95 0.95 5.77
C ARG A 54 2.21 2.19 5.28
N ILE A 55 1.87 2.24 3.99
CA ILE A 55 1.06 3.33 3.41
C ILE A 55 -0.30 3.38 4.09
N GLY A 56 -0.97 2.23 4.28
CA GLY A 56 -2.25 2.15 4.97
C GLY A 56 -2.18 2.68 6.41
N GLN A 57 -1.15 2.27 7.17
CA GLN A 57 -0.92 2.75 8.54
C GLN A 57 -0.67 4.27 8.58
N GLN A 58 0.11 4.81 7.65
CA GLN A 58 0.38 6.25 7.57
C GLN A 58 -0.90 7.03 7.26
N ARG A 59 -1.64 6.65 6.22
CA ARG A 59 -2.90 7.31 5.84
C ARG A 59 -3.92 7.28 6.97
N GLY A 60 -4.01 6.17 7.70
CA GLY A 60 -4.86 6.06 8.89
C GLY A 60 -4.46 7.01 10.02
N ARG A 61 -3.18 7.33 10.19
CA ARG A 61 -2.72 8.33 11.16
C ARG A 61 -3.03 9.75 10.68
N GLU A 62 -2.76 10.06 9.43
CA GLU A 62 -3.05 11.38 8.84
C GLU A 62 -4.54 11.70 8.91
N ALA A 63 -5.41 10.74 8.55
CA ALA A 63 -6.85 10.91 8.64
C ALA A 63 -7.31 11.25 10.07
N LYS A 64 -6.75 10.58 11.09
CA LYS A 64 -7.05 10.87 12.51
C LYS A 64 -6.61 12.26 12.93
N GLU A 65 -5.45 12.73 12.48
CA GLU A 65 -4.98 14.07 12.80
C GLU A 65 -5.80 15.16 12.11
N ILE A 66 -6.20 14.95 10.86
CA ILE A 66 -7.13 15.84 10.13
C ILE A 66 -8.47 15.91 10.86
N GLU A 67 -9.03 14.78 11.27
CA GLU A 67 -10.29 14.72 12.02
C GLU A 67 -10.21 15.50 13.34
N LYS A 68 -9.12 15.32 14.11
CA LYS A 68 -8.88 16.07 15.35
C LYS A 68 -8.77 17.57 15.10
N ALA A 69 -8.06 17.98 14.05
CA ALA A 69 -7.90 19.38 13.69
C ALA A 69 -9.25 20.02 13.30
N GLY A 70 -10.07 19.29 12.55
CA GLY A 70 -11.42 19.73 12.17
C GLY A 70 -12.36 19.94 13.37
N LYS A 71 -12.29 19.05 14.37
CA LYS A 71 -13.09 19.16 15.62
C LYS A 71 -12.66 20.30 16.55
N ARG A 72 -11.47 20.86 16.36
CA ARG A 72 -10.95 21.99 17.15
C ARG A 72 -11.34 23.35 16.57
N ARG A 73 -11.94 23.39 15.38
CA ARG A 73 -12.56 24.56 14.78
C ARG A 73 -14.04 24.62 15.12
#